data_AF-A0A1I6CTS9-F1
#
_entry.id   AF-A0A1I6CTS9-F1
#
_cell.length_a   1.000
_cell.length_b   1.000
_cell.length_c   1.000
_cell.angle_alpha   90.00
_cell.angle_beta   90.00
_cell.angle_gamma   90.00
#
_symmetry.space_group_name_H-M   'P 1'
#
loop_
_entity.id
_entity.type
_entity.pdbx_description
1 polymer ?
#
loop_
_entity_poly.entity_id
_entity_poly.type
_entity_poly.pdbx_seq_one_letter_code
_entity_poly.pdbx_strand_id
1 'polypeptide(L)'
;MSDEGVRIEITVAAPVDEVWQSFRDKEKLRHWHGWDLPELDAEIDHIYFQNAEEDGTTLIVHNHDTFVLTPVPEGTRVVLTRAPKGTSPEWDDYYEDITEGWITFLHQLKFAHEFHPGEKRRTLFWPSEVDLGVSGKPFFESENQRGVVVEEFGPGLVVTSAKMTVVTTYGFSDAELEELRGRGPQLEADPK
;
A
#
# COMPACT_ATOMS: atom_id res chain seq x y z
N MET A 1 -0.96 29.36 -5.15
CA MET A 1 -0.87 28.05 -4.46
C MET A 1 -0.67 27.07 -5.59
N SER A 2 0.51 26.48 -5.69
CA SER A 2 0.94 25.75 -6.88
C SER A 2 0.00 24.57 -7.13
N ASP A 3 -0.48 24.43 -8.37
CA ASP A 3 -1.26 23.30 -8.93
C ASP A 3 -0.53 21.94 -8.90
N GLU A 4 0.45 21.75 -8.01
CA GLU A 4 1.13 20.46 -7.85
C GLU A 4 0.27 19.58 -6.96
N GLY A 5 -0.27 18.50 -7.53
CA GLY A 5 -1.04 17.49 -6.78
C GLY A 5 -0.23 16.87 -5.63
N VAL A 6 -0.90 16.02 -4.85
CA VAL A 6 -0.26 15.42 -3.66
C VAL A 6 0.94 14.59 -4.06
N ARG A 7 2.07 14.80 -3.38
CA ARG A 7 3.32 14.09 -3.66
C ARG A 7 3.71 13.21 -2.48
N ILE A 8 3.85 11.91 -2.73
CA ILE A 8 4.24 10.89 -1.74
C ILE A 8 5.65 10.41 -2.10
N GLU A 9 6.53 10.28 -1.10
CA GLU A 9 7.92 9.85 -1.29
C GLU A 9 8.30 8.76 -0.30
N ILE A 10 8.95 7.71 -0.80
CA ILE A 10 9.61 6.69 0.01
C ILE A 10 11.01 6.40 -0.55
N THR A 11 11.89 5.89 0.30
CA THR A 11 13.15 5.26 -0.12
C THR A 11 13.07 3.78 0.21
N VAL A 12 13.23 2.92 -0.78
CA VAL A 12 13.24 1.45 -0.66
C VAL A 12 14.70 1.00 -0.69
N ALA A 13 15.14 0.21 0.29
CA ALA A 13 16.51 -0.30 0.37
C ALA A 13 16.79 -1.48 -0.61
N ALA A 14 16.45 -1.29 -1.89
CA ALA A 14 16.70 -2.25 -2.97
C ALA A 14 17.11 -1.53 -4.27
N PRO A 15 17.84 -2.21 -5.19
CA PRO A 15 18.22 -1.63 -6.49
C PRO A 15 17.02 -1.25 -7.36
N VAL A 16 17.18 -0.21 -8.19
CA VAL A 16 16.08 0.33 -9.02
C VAL A 16 15.45 -0.72 -9.93
N ASP A 17 16.24 -1.61 -10.52
CA ASP A 17 15.74 -2.68 -11.37
C ASP A 17 14.84 -3.65 -10.59
N GLU A 18 15.17 -3.95 -9.33
CA GLU A 18 14.38 -4.85 -8.48
C GLU A 18 13.05 -4.22 -8.10
N VAL A 19 13.09 -2.96 -7.66
CA VAL A 19 11.89 -2.18 -7.30
C VAL A 19 11.02 -1.98 -8.53
N TRP A 20 11.61 -1.70 -9.69
CA TRP A 20 10.87 -1.54 -10.95
C TRP A 20 10.14 -2.82 -11.37
N GLN A 21 10.75 -3.99 -11.17
CA GLN A 21 10.05 -5.26 -11.41
C GLN A 21 8.83 -5.45 -10.50
N SER A 22 8.81 -4.86 -9.31
CA SER A 22 7.65 -4.91 -8.41
C SER A 22 6.42 -4.15 -8.93
N PHE A 23 6.57 -3.32 -9.98
CA PHE A 23 5.47 -2.65 -10.68
C PHE A 23 5.01 -3.39 -11.96
N ARG A 24 5.77 -4.39 -12.42
CA ARG A 24 5.57 -5.03 -13.74
C ARG A 24 5.19 -6.49 -13.66
N ASP A 25 5.56 -7.14 -12.56
CA ASP A 25 5.27 -8.53 -12.32
C ASP A 25 4.03 -8.66 -11.42
N LYS A 26 3.01 -9.38 -11.91
CA LYS A 26 1.74 -9.56 -11.19
C LYS A 26 1.93 -10.27 -9.84
N GLU A 27 2.84 -11.23 -9.75
CA GLU A 27 3.14 -11.92 -8.50
C GLU A 27 3.77 -10.94 -7.51
N LYS A 28 4.73 -10.14 -7.95
CA LYS A 28 5.34 -9.11 -7.11
C LYS A 28 4.37 -8.01 -6.68
N LEU A 29 3.45 -7.59 -7.56
CA LEU A 29 2.40 -6.61 -7.22
C LEU A 29 1.52 -7.10 -6.06
N ARG A 30 1.17 -8.40 -6.01
CA ARG A 30 0.40 -8.98 -4.89
C ARG A 30 1.15 -8.89 -3.55
N HIS A 31 2.48 -8.82 -3.59
CA HIS A 31 3.30 -8.73 -2.39
C HIS A 31 3.25 -7.35 -1.73
N TRP A 32 2.64 -6.33 -2.33
CA TRP A 32 2.58 -5.00 -1.71
C TRP A 32 1.35 -4.15 -2.03
N HIS A 33 0.70 -4.32 -3.18
CA HIS A 33 -0.40 -3.47 -3.62
C HIS A 33 -1.78 -4.03 -3.23
N GLY A 34 -2.71 -3.14 -2.87
CA GLY A 34 -4.11 -3.50 -2.64
C GLY A 34 -4.36 -4.29 -1.36
N TRP A 35 -5.62 -4.69 -1.15
CA TRP A 35 -6.04 -5.53 -0.04
C TRP A 35 -6.27 -6.97 -0.51
N ASP A 36 -6.09 -7.94 0.37
CA ASP A 36 -6.33 -9.38 0.13
C ASP A 36 -7.84 -9.68 0.07
N LEU A 37 -8.47 -9.17 -0.99
CA LEU A 37 -9.87 -9.34 -1.36
C LEU A 37 -9.97 -10.07 -2.70
N PRO A 38 -11.10 -10.74 -3.01
CA PRO A 38 -11.28 -11.46 -4.28
C PRO A 38 -11.02 -10.61 -5.54
N GLU A 39 -11.20 -9.30 -5.44
CA GLU A 39 -11.06 -8.34 -6.53
C GLU A 39 -9.61 -7.91 -6.80
N LEU A 40 -8.65 -8.24 -5.93
CA LEU A 40 -7.26 -7.76 -6.01
C LEU A 40 -6.61 -8.03 -7.37
N ASP A 41 -6.85 -9.22 -7.94
CA ASP A 41 -6.30 -9.60 -9.25
C ASP A 41 -6.85 -8.72 -10.38
N ALA A 42 -8.13 -8.37 -10.31
CA ALA A 42 -8.77 -7.49 -11.28
C ALA A 42 -8.31 -6.03 -11.10
N GLU A 43 -8.13 -5.59 -9.86
CA GLU A 43 -7.56 -4.28 -9.52
C GLU A 43 -6.15 -4.13 -10.09
N ILE A 44 -5.26 -5.10 -9.83
CA ILE A 44 -3.90 -5.12 -10.37
C ILE A 44 -3.90 -5.03 -11.90
N ASP A 45 -4.73 -5.83 -12.56
CA ASP A 45 -4.84 -5.85 -14.02
C ASP A 45 -5.33 -4.50 -14.56
N HIS A 46 -6.32 -3.91 -13.89
CA HIS A 46 -6.89 -2.64 -14.29
C HIS A 46 -5.88 -1.49 -14.15
N ILE A 47 -5.15 -1.41 -13.04
CA ILE A 47 -4.22 -0.31 -12.74
C ILE A 47 -2.93 -0.43 -13.54
N TYR A 48 -2.25 -1.58 -13.48
CA TYR A 48 -0.85 -1.72 -13.93
C TYR A 48 -0.70 -2.31 -15.34
N PHE A 49 -1.77 -2.87 -15.92
CA PHE A 49 -1.69 -3.56 -17.23
C PHE A 49 -2.66 -3.03 -18.27
N GLN A 50 -3.83 -2.52 -17.87
CA GLN A 50 -4.82 -1.95 -18.79
C GLN A 50 -4.71 -0.44 -18.90
N ASN A 51 -4.36 0.25 -17.82
CA ASN A 51 -4.33 1.71 -17.74
C ASN A 51 -2.96 2.23 -17.29
N ALA A 52 -1.89 1.63 -17.81
CA ALA A 52 -0.52 1.97 -17.49
C ALA A 52 0.27 2.35 -18.74
N GLU A 53 1.03 3.44 -18.65
CA GLU A 53 2.01 3.86 -19.64
C GLU A 53 3.40 3.95 -18.99
N GLU A 54 4.42 3.38 -19.64
CA GLU A 54 5.79 3.38 -19.16
C GLU A 54 6.68 4.29 -20.02
N ASP A 55 7.51 5.10 -19.38
CA ASP A 55 8.60 5.86 -20.02
C ASP A 55 9.88 5.78 -19.15
N GLY A 56 10.80 4.89 -19.53
CA GLY A 56 12.01 4.61 -18.76
C GLY A 56 11.70 4.04 -17.37
N THR A 57 12.01 4.80 -16.31
CA THR A 57 11.68 4.47 -14.91
C THR A 57 10.49 5.27 -14.38
N THR A 58 9.66 5.77 -15.29
CA THR A 58 8.40 6.45 -15.01
C THR A 58 7.23 5.54 -15.38
N LEU A 59 6.25 5.43 -14.49
CA LEU A 59 4.98 4.73 -14.72
C LEU A 59 3.84 5.70 -14.49
N ILE A 60 2.97 5.87 -15.48
CA ILE A 60 1.75 6.66 -15.37
C ILE A 60 0.57 5.68 -15.29
N VAL A 61 -0.21 5.73 -14.22
CA VAL A 61 -1.42 4.90 -14.05
C VAL A 61 -2.68 5.75 -14.18
N HIS A 62 -3.71 5.19 -14.79
CA HIS A 62 -4.99 5.84 -15.10
C HIS A 62 -4.86 7.19 -15.83
N ASN A 63 -3.75 7.40 -16.55
CA ASN A 63 -3.40 8.63 -17.25
C ASN A 63 -3.24 9.87 -16.35
N HIS A 64 -3.01 9.70 -15.04
CA HIS A 64 -3.00 10.84 -14.12
C HIS A 64 -2.03 10.71 -12.94
N ASP A 65 -1.93 9.54 -12.32
CA ASP A 65 -1.00 9.30 -11.20
C ASP A 65 0.36 8.86 -11.76
N THR A 66 1.44 9.53 -11.36
CA THR A 66 2.77 9.30 -11.92
C THR A 66 3.75 8.81 -10.86
N PHE A 67 4.31 7.62 -11.07
CA PHE A 67 5.43 7.07 -10.30
C PHE A 67 6.74 7.37 -11.03
N VAL A 68 7.73 7.86 -10.30
CA VAL A 68 9.11 8.04 -10.78
C VAL A 68 10.05 7.29 -9.84
N LEU A 69 10.83 6.36 -10.39
CA LEU A 69 11.85 5.63 -9.65
C LEU A 69 13.23 6.21 -10.00
N THR A 70 13.98 6.60 -8.98
CA THR A 70 15.34 7.14 -9.12
C THR A 70 16.31 6.38 -8.22
N PRO A 71 17.44 5.87 -8.74
CA PRO A 71 18.48 5.29 -7.89
C PRO A 71 19.10 6.36 -6.99
N VAL A 72 19.29 6.02 -5.72
CA VAL A 72 19.93 6.85 -4.68
C VAL A 72 20.93 5.99 -3.89
N PRO A 73 21.89 6.57 -3.14
CA PRO A 73 22.90 5.78 -2.43
C PRO A 73 22.33 4.70 -1.49
N GLU A 74 21.16 4.96 -0.89
CA GLU A 74 20.49 4.07 0.06
C GLU A 74 19.58 3.03 -0.63
N GLY A 75 19.45 3.06 -1.96
CA GLY A 75 18.59 2.15 -2.73
C GLY A 75 17.84 2.88 -3.85
N THR A 76 16.51 2.89 -3.78
CA THR A 76 15.66 3.51 -4.79
C THR A 76 14.68 4.47 -4.14
N ARG A 77 14.68 5.72 -4.60
CA ARG A 77 13.64 6.68 -4.26
C ARG A 77 12.45 6.47 -5.19
N VAL A 78 11.29 6.22 -4.61
CA VAL A 78 10.00 6.11 -5.33
C VAL A 78 9.18 7.35 -4.99
N VAL A 79 8.77 8.06 -6.04
CA VAL A 79 7.96 9.27 -5.94
C VAL A 79 6.64 9.01 -6.64
N LEU A 80 5.53 9.15 -5.94
CA LEU A 80 4.20 9.23 -6.56
C LEU A 80 3.73 10.67 -6.53
N THR A 81 3.37 11.21 -7.69
CA THR A 81 2.67 12.47 -7.83
C THR A 81 1.23 12.18 -8.25
N ARG A 82 0.27 12.49 -7.38
CA ARG A 82 -1.16 12.43 -7.67
C ARG A 82 -1.55 13.53 -8.65
N ALA A 83 -2.52 13.28 -9.51
CA ALA A 83 -3.12 14.38 -10.28
C ALA A 83 -3.81 15.41 -9.37
N PRO A 84 -3.91 16.68 -9.77
CA PRO A 84 -4.59 17.68 -8.95
C PRO A 84 -6.06 17.34 -8.70
N LYS A 85 -6.54 17.62 -7.48
CA LYS A 85 -7.97 17.54 -7.14
C LYS A 85 -8.78 18.46 -8.06
N GLY A 86 -9.97 18.05 -8.47
CA GLY A 86 -10.83 18.78 -9.40
C GLY A 86 -10.64 18.40 -10.87
N THR A 87 -9.65 17.57 -11.19
CA THR A 87 -9.45 17.06 -12.57
C THR A 87 -10.45 15.98 -12.95
N SER A 88 -11.08 15.33 -11.97
CA SER A 88 -12.24 14.45 -12.18
C SER A 88 -13.25 14.59 -11.05
N PRO A 89 -14.39 15.27 -11.28
CA PRO A 89 -15.44 15.47 -10.28
C PRO A 89 -16.01 14.17 -9.71
N GLU A 90 -15.97 13.07 -10.47
CA GLU A 90 -16.40 11.74 -10.02
C GLU A 90 -15.52 11.18 -8.90
N TRP A 91 -14.24 11.55 -8.87
CA TRP A 91 -13.25 11.03 -7.94
C TRP A 91 -12.87 12.01 -6.83
N ASP A 92 -13.35 13.26 -6.89
CA ASP A 92 -13.00 14.31 -5.93
C ASP A 92 -13.41 13.97 -4.49
N ASP A 93 -14.56 13.31 -4.33
CA ASP A 93 -15.08 12.86 -3.03
C ASP A 93 -14.22 11.74 -2.43
N TYR A 94 -13.53 10.97 -3.28
CA TYR A 94 -12.66 9.86 -2.89
C TYR A 94 -11.17 10.22 -2.90
N TYR A 95 -10.81 11.44 -3.32
CA TYR A 95 -9.43 11.83 -3.57
C TYR A 95 -8.52 11.63 -2.35
N GLU A 96 -9.02 11.98 -1.16
CA GLU A 96 -8.32 11.81 0.11
C GLU A 96 -8.16 10.32 0.42
N ASP A 97 -9.23 9.52 0.34
CA ASP A 97 -9.17 8.09 0.64
C ASP A 97 -8.24 7.33 -0.33
N ILE A 98 -8.21 7.71 -1.61
CA ILE A 98 -7.25 7.14 -2.59
C ILE A 98 -5.81 7.57 -2.25
N THR A 99 -5.62 8.82 -1.80
CA THR A 99 -4.29 9.30 -1.37
C THR A 99 -3.79 8.50 -0.18
N GLU A 100 -4.65 8.28 0.82
CA GLU A 100 -4.34 7.46 1.98
C GLU A 100 -4.04 6.00 1.59
N GLY A 101 -4.81 5.41 0.66
CA GLY A 101 -4.53 4.08 0.11
C GLY A 101 -3.14 4.01 -0.53
N TRP A 102 -2.77 5.00 -1.36
CA TRP A 102 -1.44 5.06 -1.98
C TRP A 102 -0.30 5.19 -0.97
N ILE A 103 -0.47 5.98 0.10
CA ILE A 103 0.51 6.08 1.19
C ILE A 103 0.73 4.68 1.81
N THR A 104 -0.35 3.97 2.13
CA THR A 104 -0.26 2.61 2.68
C THR A 104 0.44 1.65 1.71
N PHE A 105 0.05 1.62 0.44
CA PHE A 105 0.62 0.71 -0.56
C PHE A 105 2.12 0.96 -0.78
N LEU A 106 2.54 2.23 -0.85
CA LEU A 106 3.97 2.57 -0.98
C LEU A 106 4.78 2.15 0.25
N HIS A 107 4.24 2.30 1.46
CA HIS A 107 4.92 1.77 2.64
C HIS A 107 4.91 0.25 2.71
N GLN A 108 3.88 -0.43 2.20
CA GLN A 108 3.88 -1.88 2.02
C GLN A 108 4.94 -2.34 1.01
N LEU A 109 5.17 -1.59 -0.08
CA LEU A 109 6.25 -1.86 -1.04
C LEU A 109 7.61 -1.80 -0.35
N LYS A 110 7.88 -0.71 0.40
CA LYS A 110 9.11 -0.59 1.19
C LYS A 110 9.27 -1.76 2.16
N PHE A 111 8.19 -2.09 2.88
CA PHE A 111 8.18 -3.15 3.87
C PHE A 111 8.45 -4.54 3.26
N ALA A 112 7.85 -4.84 2.10
CA ALA A 112 8.06 -6.08 1.36
C ALA A 112 9.54 -6.27 1.00
N HIS A 113 10.22 -5.24 0.46
CA HIS A 113 11.62 -5.34 0.10
C HIS A 113 12.56 -5.41 1.32
N GLU A 114 12.23 -4.75 2.42
CA GLU A 114 13.14 -4.62 3.58
C GLU A 114 13.02 -5.75 4.60
N PHE A 115 11.83 -6.36 4.72
CA PHE A 115 11.58 -7.41 5.71
C PHE A 115 11.28 -8.77 5.07
N HIS A 116 10.66 -8.79 3.88
CA HIS A 116 10.02 -9.98 3.32
C HIS A 116 10.25 -10.18 1.81
N PRO A 117 11.51 -10.10 1.32
CA PRO A 117 11.78 -10.11 -0.11
C PRO A 117 11.32 -11.42 -0.77
N GLY A 118 10.32 -11.32 -1.65
CA GLY A 118 9.78 -12.45 -2.40
C GLY A 118 8.77 -13.31 -1.65
N GLU A 119 8.41 -12.95 -0.42
CA GLU A 119 7.40 -13.70 0.36
C GLU A 119 5.97 -13.28 0.01
N LYS A 120 5.03 -14.22 0.16
CA LYS A 120 3.62 -13.97 -0.10
C LYS A 120 3.00 -13.13 1.01
N ARG A 121 2.44 -11.99 0.62
CA ARG A 121 1.71 -11.08 1.50
C ARG A 121 0.27 -11.54 1.73
N ARG A 122 -0.23 -11.33 2.93
CA ARG A 122 -1.65 -11.39 3.31
C ARG A 122 -2.03 -10.11 4.06
N THR A 123 -3.25 -9.62 3.90
CA THR A 123 -3.71 -8.42 4.62
C THR A 123 -5.06 -8.59 5.29
N LEU A 124 -5.24 -7.92 6.43
CA LEU A 124 -6.53 -7.68 7.05
C LEU A 124 -6.83 -6.18 7.00
N PHE A 125 -8.08 -5.82 6.71
CA PHE A 125 -8.55 -4.45 6.65
C PHE A 125 -9.78 -4.30 7.54
N TRP A 126 -9.78 -3.23 8.36
CA TRP A 126 -10.95 -2.75 9.08
C TRP A 126 -11.22 -1.29 8.71
N PRO A 127 -12.47 -0.90 8.42
CA PRO A 127 -12.86 0.47 8.10
C PRO A 127 -12.99 1.35 9.35
N SER A 128 -12.10 1.17 10.32
CA SER A 128 -12.00 1.97 11.54
C SER A 128 -10.63 1.76 12.19
N GLU A 129 -10.27 2.63 13.13
CA GLU A 129 -9.19 2.33 14.06
C GLU A 129 -9.56 1.11 14.93
N VAL A 130 -8.64 0.16 15.09
CA VAL A 130 -8.80 -1.04 15.90
C VAL A 130 -7.57 -1.21 16.80
N ASP A 131 -7.79 -1.28 18.11
CA ASP A 131 -6.74 -1.68 19.05
C ASP A 131 -6.57 -3.20 19.01
N LEU A 132 -5.49 -3.64 18.37
CA LEU A 132 -5.14 -5.06 18.23
C LEU A 132 -4.41 -5.63 19.47
N GLY A 133 -4.20 -4.80 20.50
CA GLY A 133 -3.49 -5.17 21.73
C GLY A 133 -2.00 -5.46 21.52
N VAL A 134 -1.39 -4.90 20.47
CA VAL A 134 0.01 -5.14 20.11
C VAL A 134 0.84 -3.86 20.20
N SER A 135 2.14 -4.03 20.44
CA SER A 135 3.11 -2.95 20.39
C SER A 135 4.08 -3.18 19.23
N GLY A 136 4.54 -2.10 18.61
CA GLY A 136 5.43 -2.17 17.46
C GLY A 136 6.44 -1.02 17.43
N LYS A 137 7.52 -1.22 16.67
CA LYS A 137 8.52 -0.19 16.41
C LYS A 137 7.99 0.75 15.32
N PRO A 138 8.08 2.08 15.46
CA PRO A 138 7.69 3.00 14.38
C PRO A 138 8.40 2.68 13.07
N PHE A 139 7.65 2.61 11.97
CA PHE A 139 8.15 2.38 10.62
C PHE A 139 7.99 3.61 9.74
N PHE A 140 6.81 4.24 9.77
CA PHE A 140 6.55 5.53 9.14
C PHE A 140 5.45 6.28 9.88
N GLU A 141 5.37 7.58 9.61
CA GLU A 141 4.30 8.46 10.06
C GLU A 141 4.00 9.46 8.95
N SER A 142 2.72 9.72 8.73
CA SER A 142 2.19 10.73 7.80
C SER A 142 1.21 11.62 8.55
N GLU A 143 0.53 12.54 7.87
CA GLU A 143 -0.47 13.40 8.51
C GLU A 143 -1.60 12.59 9.17
N ASN A 144 -2.07 11.52 8.51
CA ASN A 144 -3.25 10.76 8.93
C ASN A 144 -2.97 9.31 9.31
N GLN A 145 -1.81 8.76 8.94
CA GLN A 145 -1.47 7.35 9.18
C GLN A 145 -0.18 7.19 9.97
N ARG A 146 -0.17 6.16 10.80
CA ARG A 146 1.03 5.66 11.48
C ARG A 146 1.23 4.19 11.14
N GLY A 147 2.43 3.83 10.72
CA GLY A 147 2.86 2.45 10.50
C GLY A 147 3.82 1.97 11.58
N VAL A 148 3.58 0.78 12.13
CA VAL A 148 4.49 0.12 13.09
C VAL A 148 4.81 -1.30 12.66
N VAL A 149 6.06 -1.72 12.89
CA VAL A 149 6.49 -3.12 12.74
C VAL A 149 6.19 -3.88 14.03
N VAL A 150 5.39 -4.94 13.92
CA VAL A 150 4.99 -5.83 15.02
C VAL A 150 5.69 -7.17 14.84
N GLU A 151 6.70 -7.43 15.65
CA GLU A 151 7.55 -8.64 15.58
C GLU A 151 6.74 -9.93 15.86
N GLU A 152 5.69 -9.83 16.68
CA GLU A 152 4.79 -10.96 17.01
C GLU A 152 4.08 -11.52 15.77
N PHE A 153 4.05 -10.77 14.66
CA PHE A 153 3.42 -11.18 13.40
C PHE A 153 4.43 -11.64 12.34
N GLY A 154 5.62 -12.08 12.76
CA GLY A 154 6.65 -12.54 11.82
C GLY A 154 7.10 -11.40 10.90
N PRO A 155 7.84 -10.44 11.46
CA PRO A 155 7.53 -8.99 11.40
C PRO A 155 6.33 -8.61 10.51
N GLY A 156 5.21 -8.22 11.11
CA GLY A 156 4.07 -7.65 10.39
C GLY A 156 4.09 -6.12 10.38
N LEU A 157 3.44 -5.49 9.41
CA LEU A 157 3.21 -4.05 9.37
C LEU A 157 1.75 -3.76 9.76
N VAL A 158 1.56 -3.00 10.83
CA VAL A 158 0.24 -2.47 11.21
C VAL A 158 0.20 -0.98 10.88
N VAL A 159 -0.75 -0.60 10.03
CA VAL A 159 -1.03 0.80 9.67
C VAL A 159 -2.36 1.19 10.28
N THR A 160 -2.38 2.26 11.07
CA THR A 160 -3.61 2.80 11.67
C THR A 160 -3.83 4.25 11.28
N SER A 161 -5.10 4.61 11.13
CA SER A 161 -5.62 5.98 11.06
C SER A 161 -6.99 6.03 11.73
N ALA A 162 -7.58 7.22 11.85
CA ALA A 162 -8.96 7.35 12.34
C ALA A 162 -9.99 6.60 11.46
N LYS A 163 -9.69 6.36 10.18
CA LYS A 163 -10.60 5.76 9.20
C LYS A 163 -10.32 4.28 8.92
N MET A 164 -9.12 3.77 9.24
CA MET A 164 -8.77 2.40 8.90
C MET A 164 -7.70 1.80 9.79
N THR A 165 -7.71 0.46 9.85
CA THR A 165 -6.60 -0.36 10.33
C THR A 165 -6.28 -1.39 9.27
N VAL A 166 -5.02 -1.44 8.84
CA VAL A 166 -4.51 -2.46 7.93
C VAL A 166 -3.41 -3.23 8.63
N VAL A 167 -3.52 -4.56 8.65
CA VAL A 167 -2.42 -5.43 9.04
C VAL A 167 -1.91 -6.15 7.81
N THR A 168 -0.60 -6.08 7.62
CA THR A 168 0.13 -6.76 6.55
C THR A 168 1.03 -7.80 7.17
N THR A 169 0.89 -9.05 6.73
CA THR A 169 1.67 -10.18 7.23
C THR A 169 2.25 -10.97 6.07
N TYR A 170 3.30 -11.73 6.36
CA TYR A 170 3.94 -12.65 5.42
C TYR A 170 4.08 -14.01 6.11
N GLY A 171 3.74 -15.08 5.39
CA GLY A 171 3.81 -16.44 5.93
C GLY A 171 2.73 -16.85 6.93
N PHE A 172 1.79 -15.97 7.29
CA PHE A 172 0.64 -16.33 8.14
C PHE A 172 -0.22 -17.43 7.50
N SER A 173 -0.61 -18.40 8.33
CA SER A 173 -1.64 -19.38 8.01
C SER A 173 -3.05 -18.77 8.07
N ASP A 174 -4.03 -19.45 7.47
CA ASP A 174 -5.43 -19.01 7.53
C ASP A 174 -5.97 -18.98 8.97
N ALA A 175 -5.47 -19.87 9.85
CA ALA A 175 -5.86 -19.89 11.26
C ALA A 175 -5.32 -18.67 12.02
N GLU A 176 -4.07 -18.28 11.80
CA GLU A 176 -3.46 -17.09 12.40
C GLU A 176 -4.13 -15.80 11.91
N LEU A 177 -4.47 -15.74 10.62
CA LEU A 177 -5.24 -14.62 10.06
C LEU A 177 -6.64 -14.53 10.66
N GLU A 178 -7.33 -15.65 10.85
CA GLU A 178 -8.68 -15.63 11.42
C GLU A 178 -8.67 -15.27 12.91
N GLU A 179 -7.70 -15.76 13.67
CA GLU A 179 -7.51 -15.36 15.07
C GLU A 179 -7.27 -13.84 15.17
N LEU A 180 -6.40 -13.30 14.31
CA LEU A 180 -6.12 -11.87 14.27
C LEU A 180 -7.35 -11.06 13.81
N ARG A 181 -8.09 -11.56 12.82
CA ARG A 181 -9.34 -10.95 12.34
C ARG A 181 -10.35 -10.80 13.47
N GLY A 182 -10.44 -11.80 14.34
CA GLY A 182 -11.32 -11.83 15.51
C GLY A 182 -11.00 -10.80 16.60
N ARG A 183 -9.85 -10.10 16.53
CA ARG A 183 -9.51 -9.02 17.48
C ARG A 183 -10.21 -7.70 17.15
N GLY A 184 -10.61 -7.50 15.90
CA GLY A 184 -11.35 -6.31 15.49
C GLY A 184 -12.88 -6.52 15.54
N PRO A 185 -13.66 -5.46 15.27
CA PRO A 185 -15.10 -5.59 15.15
C PRO A 185 -15.43 -6.60 14.05
N GLN A 186 -16.36 -7.50 14.33
CA GLN A 186 -16.93 -8.36 13.30
C GLN A 186 -17.70 -7.45 12.37
N LEU A 187 -17.29 -7.38 11.10
CA LEU A 187 -18.08 -6.76 10.06
C LEU A 187 -19.36 -7.59 9.97
N GLU A 188 -20.46 -7.08 10.52
CA GLU A 188 -21.78 -7.65 10.25
C GLU A 188 -21.95 -7.63 8.73
N ALA A 189 -22.24 -8.79 8.14
CA ALA A 189 -22.57 -8.86 6.72
C ALA A 189 -23.76 -7.93 6.50
N ASP A 190 -23.53 -6.84 5.75
CA ASP A 190 -24.54 -5.83 5.45
C ASP A 190 -25.81 -6.55 4.96
N PRO A 191 -26.97 -6.41 5.63
CA PRO A 191 -28.21 -6.97 5.11
C PRO A 191 -28.62 -6.15 3.89
N LYS A 192 -28.17 -6.60 2.72
CA LYS A 192 -28.61 -6.30 1.34
C LYS A 192 -29.61 -5.15 1.16
#